data_AF-X1GIC4-F1
#
_entry.id   AF-X1GIC4-F1
#
_cell.length_a   1.000
_cell.length_b   1.000
_cell.length_c   1.000
_cell.angle_alpha   90.00
_cell.angle_beta   90.00
_cell.angle_gamma   90.00
#
_symmetry.space_group_name_H-M   'P 1'
#
loop_
_entity.id
_entity.type
_entity.pdbx_description
1 polymer ?
#
loop_
_entity_poly.entity_id
_entity_poly.type
_entity_poly.pdbx_seq_one_letter_code
_entity_poly.pdbx_strand_id
1 'polypeptide(L)'
;YRMGQEARSEFDESLAPVKAGRRTMGNNLYNAQFRTHDKPVLFICPEWAYKWTRPEDFEPLNSHQRLDEVRRPPNFDVPSRGKGRNPGDDVNGCVYRTWWVEYGGVLNTIQDAEKIRDELFRISIGLWNYAKNHNPKTREKNKDRELVWLTYVMGVRESRRLVGDYIMTQRDFDEQIVHRDTVAFTDWGIDVHHPEGFWVRGNDCIHVYQGNRTCIPYRTLYSTNIVNLFMAGRCHSASHVAMGGTRVMRPVCMMGQAAGTA
;
A
#
# COMPACT_ATOMS: atom_id res chain seq x y z
N TYR A 1 -8.62 0.87 -20.64
CA TYR A 1 -7.90 0.77 -19.35
C TYR A 1 -8.65 -0.16 -18.42
N ARG A 2 -7.99 -0.64 -17.37
CA ARG A 2 -8.52 -1.49 -16.31
C ARG A 2 -8.39 -0.78 -14.96
N MET A 3 -9.24 -1.11 -13.99
CA MET A 3 -9.15 -0.56 -12.63
C MET A 3 -9.86 -1.51 -11.66
N GLY A 4 -9.29 -1.64 -10.45
CA GLY A 4 -9.81 -2.53 -9.42
C GLY A 4 -9.20 -3.92 -9.52
N GLN A 5 -9.98 -4.93 -9.14
CA GLN A 5 -9.55 -6.32 -9.03
C GLN A 5 -10.16 -7.18 -10.13
N GLU A 6 -9.32 -7.85 -10.92
CA GLU A 6 -9.75 -8.90 -11.83
C GLU A 6 -10.22 -10.16 -11.09
N ALA A 7 -11.09 -10.95 -11.73
CA ALA A 7 -11.49 -12.24 -11.19
C ALA A 7 -10.34 -13.24 -11.35
N ARG A 8 -10.21 -14.17 -10.41
CA ARG A 8 -9.25 -15.29 -10.46
C ARG A 8 -9.29 -16.02 -11.79
N SER A 9 -10.48 -16.27 -12.31
CA SER A 9 -10.68 -16.99 -13.57
C SER A 9 -10.26 -16.22 -14.82
N GLU A 10 -10.01 -14.91 -14.73
CA GLU A 10 -9.65 -14.09 -15.91
C GLU A 10 -8.21 -14.36 -16.37
N PHE A 11 -7.30 -14.54 -15.42
CA PHE A 11 -5.87 -14.76 -15.68
C PHE A 11 -5.28 -15.99 -14.97
N ASP A 12 -6.13 -16.80 -14.34
CA ASP A 12 -5.77 -17.95 -13.52
C ASP A 12 -4.83 -17.58 -12.34
N GLU A 13 -5.13 -16.46 -11.68
CA GLU A 13 -4.29 -15.91 -10.59
C GLU A 13 -4.82 -16.36 -9.22
N SER A 14 -4.13 -17.30 -8.56
CA SER A 14 -4.56 -17.84 -7.26
C SER A 14 -4.71 -16.76 -6.17
N LEU A 15 -3.97 -15.66 -6.27
CA LEU A 15 -4.02 -14.52 -5.35
C LEU A 15 -5.13 -13.50 -5.67
N ALA A 16 -5.78 -13.60 -6.83
CA ALA A 16 -6.92 -12.74 -7.19
C ALA A 16 -8.21 -13.18 -6.49
N PRO A 17 -9.18 -12.26 -6.29
CA PRO A 17 -10.49 -12.61 -5.74
C PRO A 17 -11.27 -13.52 -6.68
N VAL A 18 -12.18 -14.32 -6.15
CA VAL A 18 -13.03 -15.22 -6.96
C VAL A 18 -13.87 -14.44 -7.98
N LYS A 19 -14.35 -13.25 -7.60
CA LYS A 19 -15.13 -12.36 -8.47
C LYS A 19 -14.38 -11.05 -8.65
N ALA A 20 -14.45 -10.50 -9.87
CA ALA A 20 -13.94 -9.18 -10.16
C ALA A 20 -14.66 -8.11 -9.31
N GLY A 21 -13.97 -7.02 -9.02
CA GLY A 21 -14.49 -5.95 -8.19
C GLY A 21 -13.83 -4.60 -8.49
N ARG A 22 -14.45 -3.53 -7.99
CA ARG A 22 -13.93 -2.17 -8.14
C ARG A 22 -12.97 -1.74 -7.02
N ARG A 23 -12.75 -2.62 -6.04
CA ARG A 23 -11.86 -2.36 -4.91
C ARG A 23 -10.42 -2.28 -5.39
N THR A 24 -9.65 -1.43 -4.74
CA THR A 24 -8.23 -1.17 -5.02
C THR A 24 -7.43 -1.30 -3.72
N MET A 25 -6.11 -1.20 -3.81
CA MET A 25 -5.27 -0.93 -2.64
C MET A 25 -5.47 0.52 -2.15
N GLY A 26 -5.34 0.73 -0.84
CA GLY A 26 -5.49 2.04 -0.22
C GLY A 26 -4.36 3.01 -0.52
N ASN A 27 -4.51 4.23 -0.02
CA ASN A 27 -3.49 5.28 -0.02
C ASN A 27 -2.87 5.39 1.38
N ASN A 28 -1.69 6.00 1.46
CA ASN A 28 -1.02 6.27 2.74
C ASN A 28 -0.46 7.71 2.81
N LEU A 29 -0.13 8.13 4.03
CA LEU A 29 0.69 9.32 4.31
C LEU A 29 2.07 8.85 4.76
N TYR A 30 2.87 8.34 3.82
CA TYR A 30 4.10 7.58 4.09
C TYR A 30 5.15 8.29 4.96
N ASN A 31 5.16 9.62 5.02
CA ASN A 31 6.28 10.35 5.59
C ASN A 31 5.85 11.43 6.58
N ALA A 32 6.67 11.57 7.62
CA ALA A 32 6.55 12.57 8.66
C ALA A 32 7.93 13.09 9.04
N GLN A 33 8.01 14.23 9.71
CA GLN A 33 9.23 14.77 10.27
C GLN A 33 9.04 15.06 11.74
N PHE A 34 10.08 14.80 12.51
CA PHE A 34 10.10 15.05 13.95
C PHE A 34 11.27 15.93 14.32
N ARG A 35 11.09 16.71 15.38
CA ARG A 35 12.15 17.46 16.04
C ARG A 35 12.23 17.02 17.51
N THR A 36 13.44 16.85 18.01
CA THR A 36 13.69 16.63 19.43
C THR A 36 14.16 17.94 20.05
N HIS A 37 13.66 18.25 21.25
CA HIS A 37 13.97 19.46 22.00
C HIS A 37 14.68 19.11 23.31
N ASP A 38 15.26 20.11 23.97
CA ASP A 38 15.92 19.94 25.28
C ASP A 38 14.93 19.90 26.47
N LYS A 39 13.64 20.11 26.18
CA LYS A 39 12.56 20.15 27.18
C LYS A 39 11.30 19.46 26.66
N PRO A 40 10.40 19.03 27.55
CA PRO A 40 9.15 18.39 27.15
C PRO A 40 8.30 19.29 26.24
N VAL A 41 7.76 18.68 25.19
CA VAL A 41 6.84 19.32 24.24
C VAL A 41 5.44 18.74 24.43
N LEU A 42 4.48 19.60 24.73
CA LEU A 42 3.08 19.21 24.83
C LEU A 42 2.52 18.91 23.44
N PHE A 43 1.78 17.80 23.33
CA PHE A 43 0.97 17.52 22.15
C PHE A 43 -0.49 17.37 22.57
N ILE A 44 -1.34 18.29 22.12
CA ILE A 44 -2.79 18.24 22.33
C ILE A 44 -3.41 17.64 21.07
N CYS A 45 -3.98 16.45 21.20
CA CYS A 45 -4.65 15.79 20.07
C CYS A 45 -5.89 16.59 19.64
N PRO A 46 -6.01 17.01 18.38
CA PRO A 46 -7.21 17.68 17.87
C PRO A 46 -8.45 16.81 18.01
N GLU A 47 -9.62 17.44 18.19
CA GLU A 47 -10.88 16.71 18.40
C GLU A 47 -11.31 15.82 17.22
N TRP A 48 -10.92 16.21 16.01
CA TRP A 48 -11.27 15.48 14.79
C TRP A 48 -10.47 14.17 14.64
N ALA A 49 -9.33 14.02 15.32
CA ALA A 49 -8.47 12.85 15.22
C ALA A 49 -8.96 11.71 16.13
N TYR A 50 -8.52 10.49 15.83
CA TYR A 50 -8.82 9.34 16.68
C TYR A 50 -8.12 9.44 18.04
N LYS A 51 -8.82 9.01 19.10
CA LYS A 51 -8.33 9.09 20.48
C LYS A 51 -8.19 7.68 21.08
N TRP A 52 -7.16 6.97 20.63
CA TRP A 52 -6.76 5.72 21.26
C TRP A 52 -5.96 6.01 22.52
N THR A 53 -6.30 5.31 23.60
CA THR A 53 -5.71 5.53 24.92
C THR A 53 -5.15 4.25 25.54
N ARG A 54 -5.56 3.08 25.03
CA ARG A 54 -5.14 1.77 25.54
C ARG A 54 -4.87 0.80 24.37
N PRO A 55 -3.99 -0.19 24.55
CA PRO A 55 -3.72 -1.21 23.53
C PRO A 55 -4.98 -1.94 23.03
N GLU A 56 -6.00 -2.12 23.88
CA GLU A 56 -7.24 -2.85 23.59
C GLU A 56 -8.20 -2.08 22.66
N ASP A 57 -7.90 -0.80 22.41
CA ASP A 57 -8.62 0.00 21.43
C ASP A 57 -8.25 -0.40 19.99
N PHE A 58 -7.18 -1.17 19.79
CA PHE A 58 -6.73 -1.73 18.51
C PHE A 58 -7.05 -3.24 18.39
N GLU A 59 -6.80 -3.81 17.22
CA GLU A 59 -6.70 -5.28 17.07
C GLU A 59 -5.54 -5.82 17.92
N PRO A 60 -5.55 -7.12 18.30
CA PRO A 60 -4.43 -7.72 19.02
C PRO A 60 -3.10 -7.50 18.30
N LEU A 61 -2.03 -7.26 19.05
CA LEU A 61 -0.68 -7.20 18.49
C LEU A 61 -0.40 -8.50 17.72
N ASN A 62 0.13 -8.40 16.51
CA ASN A 62 0.36 -9.52 15.58
C ASN A 62 -0.91 -10.16 14.97
N SER A 63 -2.02 -9.42 14.90
CA SER A 63 -3.22 -9.84 14.14
C SER A 63 -2.96 -10.05 12.65
N HIS A 64 -1.97 -9.35 12.10
CA HIS A 64 -1.43 -9.60 10.75
C HIS A 64 -0.25 -10.56 10.85
N GLN A 65 -0.27 -11.60 10.01
CA GLN A 65 0.77 -12.59 9.86
C GLN A 65 1.25 -12.59 8.40
N ARG A 66 2.58 -12.44 8.22
CA ARG A 66 3.18 -12.67 6.91
C ARG A 66 3.03 -14.15 6.56
N LEU A 67 2.63 -14.41 5.31
CA LEU A 67 2.51 -15.76 4.78
C LEU A 67 3.71 -16.04 3.89
N ASP A 68 4.38 -17.16 4.12
CA ASP A 68 5.47 -17.63 3.26
C ASP A 68 4.91 -18.38 2.03
N GLU A 69 3.69 -18.93 2.15
CA GLU A 69 3.00 -19.63 1.08
C GLU A 69 2.32 -18.66 0.11
N VAL A 70 2.33 -19.01 -1.18
CA VAL A 70 1.53 -18.34 -2.21
C VAL A 70 0.05 -18.66 -2.00
N ARG A 71 -0.59 -17.92 -1.10
CA ARG A 71 -1.98 -18.13 -0.73
C ARG A 71 -2.69 -16.82 -0.45
N ARG A 72 -3.92 -16.71 -0.96
CA ARG A 72 -4.84 -15.64 -0.62
C ARG A 72 -5.45 -15.89 0.78
N PRO A 73 -5.28 -14.96 1.74
CA PRO A 73 -5.89 -15.10 3.06
C PRO A 73 -7.43 -15.08 2.97
N PRO A 74 -8.15 -15.88 3.78
CA PRO A 74 -9.62 -15.92 3.72
C PRO A 74 -10.30 -14.58 3.98
N ASN A 75 -9.71 -13.71 4.81
CA ASN A 75 -10.28 -12.41 5.14
C ASN A 75 -10.26 -11.42 3.95
N PHE A 76 -9.52 -11.71 2.86
CA PHE A 76 -9.51 -10.88 1.66
C PHE A 76 -10.76 -11.00 0.78
N ASP A 77 -11.56 -12.05 0.96
CA ASP A 77 -12.74 -12.32 0.13
C ASP A 77 -14.06 -11.98 0.84
N VAL A 78 -13.99 -11.48 2.07
CA VAL A 78 -15.14 -11.08 2.89
C VAL A 78 -14.91 -9.72 3.54
N PRO A 79 -15.97 -8.95 3.86
CA PRO A 79 -15.82 -7.77 4.71
C PRO A 79 -15.21 -8.17 6.06
N SER A 80 -14.16 -7.46 6.45
CA SER A 80 -13.29 -7.85 7.57
C SER A 80 -13.01 -6.67 8.50
N ARG A 81 -13.93 -5.72 8.63
CA ARG A 81 -13.70 -4.50 9.43
C ARG A 81 -13.51 -4.83 10.92
N GLY A 82 -12.42 -4.33 11.49
CA GLY A 82 -12.00 -4.39 12.88
C GLY A 82 -11.70 -3.01 13.47
N LYS A 83 -10.80 -2.99 14.44
CA LYS A 83 -10.50 -1.81 15.30
C LYS A 83 -9.30 -0.97 14.86
N GLY A 84 -8.53 -1.42 13.86
CA GLY A 84 -7.26 -0.79 13.52
C GLY A 84 -6.07 -1.64 13.93
N ARG A 85 -5.06 -1.77 13.07
CA ARG A 85 -3.83 -2.50 13.41
C ARG A 85 -3.06 -1.79 14.54
N ASN A 86 -2.62 -2.57 15.53
CA ASN A 86 -1.91 -2.06 16.69
C ASN A 86 -0.49 -1.57 16.31
N PRO A 87 -0.10 -0.33 16.69
CA PRO A 87 1.22 0.22 16.36
C PRO A 87 2.37 -0.39 17.17
N GLY A 88 2.07 -1.22 18.17
CA GLY A 88 3.06 -1.81 19.06
C GLY A 88 3.88 -0.73 19.79
N ASP A 89 5.20 -0.89 19.77
CA ASP A 89 6.14 0.00 20.46
C ASP A 89 6.82 1.00 19.52
N ASP A 90 6.22 1.28 18.35
CA ASP A 90 6.77 2.25 17.41
C ASP A 90 6.78 3.66 18.03
N VAL A 91 7.97 4.18 18.25
CA VAL A 91 8.20 5.51 18.83
C VAL A 91 7.60 6.62 17.97
N ASN A 92 7.45 6.41 16.67
CA ASN A 92 6.85 7.37 15.74
C ASN A 92 5.33 7.20 15.62
N GLY A 93 4.71 6.25 16.35
CA GLY A 93 3.29 5.96 16.21
C GLY A 93 2.92 5.60 14.78
N CYS A 94 3.81 4.93 14.03
CA CYS A 94 3.54 4.46 12.68
C CYS A 94 3.20 5.56 11.65
N VAL A 95 3.57 6.83 11.90
CA VAL A 95 3.37 7.93 10.93
C VAL A 95 4.61 8.18 10.06
N TYR A 96 5.72 7.49 10.31
CA TYR A 96 6.98 7.69 9.58
C TYR A 96 7.45 6.42 8.89
N ARG A 97 7.46 6.46 7.56
CA ARG A 97 7.87 5.38 6.66
C ARG A 97 7.10 4.08 6.87
N THR A 98 5.89 4.18 7.41
CA THR A 98 5.03 3.05 7.68
C THR A 98 4.06 2.87 6.53
N TRP A 99 4.25 1.78 5.80
CA TRP A 99 3.48 1.51 4.60
C TRP A 99 2.06 1.06 4.91
N TRP A 100 1.80 0.36 6.02
CA TRP A 100 0.52 -0.32 6.32
C TRP A 100 -0.59 0.59 6.86
N VAL A 101 -0.26 1.82 7.26
CA VAL A 101 -1.27 2.81 7.66
C VAL A 101 -1.96 3.33 6.40
N GLU A 102 -3.03 2.62 6.02
CA GLU A 102 -3.71 2.81 4.74
C GLU A 102 -5.20 2.98 4.85
N TYR A 103 -5.80 3.67 3.88
CA TYR A 103 -7.23 3.81 3.78
C TYR A 103 -7.64 4.10 2.33
N GLY A 104 -8.91 3.80 1.99
CA GLY A 104 -9.52 4.23 0.73
C GLY A 104 -9.64 3.16 -0.35
N GLY A 105 -9.14 1.95 -0.14
CA GLY A 105 -9.23 0.86 -1.15
C GLY A 105 -10.67 0.42 -1.48
N VAL A 106 -11.63 0.69 -0.59
CA VAL A 106 -13.08 0.50 -0.82
C VAL A 106 -13.78 1.73 -1.42
N LEU A 107 -13.08 2.85 -1.59
CA LEU A 107 -13.57 4.09 -2.18
C LEU A 107 -12.99 4.28 -3.58
N ASN A 108 -13.37 5.36 -4.26
CA ASN A 108 -12.72 5.73 -5.52
C ASN A 108 -11.45 6.52 -5.21
N THR A 109 -10.28 5.88 -5.30
CA THR A 109 -8.98 6.48 -4.95
C THR A 109 -8.60 7.73 -5.75
N ILE A 110 -9.30 8.00 -6.86
CA ILE A 110 -9.11 9.21 -7.68
C ILE A 110 -10.11 10.30 -7.30
N GLN A 111 -11.40 9.96 -7.21
CA GLN A 111 -12.47 10.96 -7.00
C GLN A 111 -12.64 11.34 -5.52
N ASP A 112 -12.34 10.42 -4.60
CA ASP A 112 -12.48 10.62 -3.16
C ASP A 112 -11.13 10.98 -2.50
N ALA A 113 -10.20 11.55 -3.27
CA ALA A 113 -8.81 11.72 -2.84
C ALA A 113 -8.67 12.54 -1.55
N GLU A 114 -9.33 13.70 -1.45
CA GLU A 114 -9.30 14.54 -0.25
C GLU A 114 -9.95 13.84 0.94
N LYS A 115 -11.09 13.15 0.73
CA LYS A 115 -11.76 12.39 1.78
C LYS A 115 -10.87 11.28 2.34
N ILE A 116 -10.15 10.58 1.47
CA ILE A 116 -9.20 9.53 1.87
C ILE A 116 -8.03 10.14 2.65
N ARG A 117 -7.47 11.25 2.16
CA ARG A 117 -6.39 11.98 2.84
C ARG A 117 -6.82 12.44 4.24
N ASP A 118 -7.99 13.02 4.35
CA ASP A 118 -8.47 13.59 5.61
C ASP A 118 -8.72 12.48 6.64
N GLU A 119 -9.27 11.33 6.23
CA GLU A 119 -9.37 10.16 7.10
C GLU A 119 -7.99 9.62 7.52
N LEU A 120 -7.01 9.58 6.61
CA LEU A 120 -5.64 9.22 6.95
C LEU A 120 -4.99 10.21 7.92
N PHE A 121 -5.32 11.51 7.86
CA PHE A 121 -4.89 12.45 8.89
C PHE A 121 -5.48 12.10 10.25
N ARG A 122 -6.78 11.79 10.32
CA ARG A 122 -7.44 11.40 11.57
C ARG A 122 -6.75 10.19 12.20
N ILE A 123 -6.43 9.19 11.37
CA ILE A 123 -5.72 7.97 11.79
C ILE A 123 -4.29 8.32 12.24
N SER A 124 -3.51 8.98 11.39
CA SER A 124 -2.09 9.25 11.63
C SER A 124 -1.88 10.12 12.88
N ILE A 125 -2.65 11.20 13.02
CA ILE A 125 -2.59 12.05 14.20
C ILE A 125 -3.05 11.32 15.46
N GLY A 126 -4.04 10.44 15.36
CA GLY A 126 -4.45 9.58 16.47
C GLY A 126 -3.38 8.58 16.88
N LEU A 127 -2.65 7.99 15.93
CA LEU A 127 -1.56 7.06 16.23
C LEU A 127 -0.38 7.78 16.87
N TRP A 128 -0.04 8.98 16.39
CA TRP A 128 0.95 9.83 17.04
C TRP A 128 0.52 10.21 18.46
N ASN A 129 -0.75 10.60 18.66
CA ASN A 129 -1.28 10.86 20.00
C ASN A 129 -1.09 9.66 20.92
N TYR A 130 -1.45 8.47 20.45
CA TYR A 130 -1.28 7.25 21.23
C TYR A 130 0.19 7.02 21.61
N ALA A 131 1.12 7.08 20.66
CA ALA A 131 2.55 6.89 20.93
C ALA A 131 3.17 7.99 21.82
N LYS A 132 2.73 9.24 21.67
CA LYS A 132 3.27 10.38 22.40
C LYS A 132 2.73 10.48 23.83
N ASN A 133 1.43 10.25 24.02
CA ASN A 133 0.73 10.57 25.26
C ASN A 133 0.29 9.34 26.07
N HIS A 134 0.02 8.19 25.44
CA HIS A 134 -0.72 7.10 26.09
C HIS A 134 0.05 5.79 26.18
N ASN A 135 0.82 5.44 25.16
CA ASN A 135 1.54 4.17 25.10
C ASN A 135 2.64 4.13 26.18
N PRO A 136 2.55 3.23 27.17
CA PRO A 136 3.54 3.17 28.26
C PRO A 136 4.96 2.88 27.79
N LYS A 137 5.13 2.27 26.61
CA LYS A 137 6.43 1.87 26.05
C LYS A 137 7.12 2.98 25.26
N THR A 138 6.38 4.01 24.84
CA THR A 138 6.90 5.08 23.97
C THR A 138 6.71 6.48 24.52
N ARG A 139 5.74 6.74 25.42
CA ARG A 139 5.43 8.08 25.95
C ARG A 139 6.65 8.82 26.52
N GLU A 140 7.50 8.12 27.28
CA GLU A 140 8.69 8.74 27.90
C GLU A 140 9.73 9.11 26.84
N LYS A 141 9.97 8.23 25.87
CA LYS A 141 10.86 8.49 24.73
C LYS A 141 10.37 9.62 23.84
N ASN A 142 9.06 9.86 23.86
CA ASN A 142 8.42 10.87 23.04
C ASN A 142 8.25 12.20 23.76
N LYS A 143 8.50 12.33 25.07
CA LYS A 143 8.18 13.54 25.85
C LYS A 143 8.77 14.84 25.26
N ASP A 144 9.98 14.78 24.71
CA ASP A 144 10.69 15.93 24.12
C ASP A 144 10.57 16.01 22.59
N ARG A 145 9.77 15.12 21.99
CA ARG A 145 9.61 15.01 20.54
C ARG A 145 8.37 15.75 20.05
N GLU A 146 8.53 16.48 18.96
CA GLU A 146 7.49 17.23 18.25
C GLU A 146 7.30 16.63 16.86
N LEU A 147 6.06 16.36 16.46
CA LEU A 147 5.69 16.09 15.07
C LEU A 147 5.60 17.43 14.34
N VAL A 148 6.60 17.76 13.53
CA VAL A 148 6.70 19.08 12.86
C VAL A 148 6.02 19.10 11.49
N TRP A 149 5.91 17.94 10.85
CA TRP A 149 5.31 17.83 9.52
C TRP A 149 4.80 16.42 9.28
N LEU A 150 3.67 16.33 8.61
CA LEU A 150 3.11 15.10 8.07
C LEU A 150 2.83 15.35 6.58
N THR A 151 3.18 14.40 5.72
CA THR A 151 2.88 14.53 4.29
C THR A 151 1.39 14.69 4.07
N TYR A 152 1.01 15.62 3.20
CA TYR A 152 -0.36 15.82 2.74
C TYR A 152 -0.58 15.32 1.30
N VAL A 153 0.51 14.93 0.63
CA VAL A 153 0.45 14.25 -0.68
C VAL A 153 0.34 12.75 -0.41
N MET A 154 -0.76 12.17 -0.85
CA MET A 154 -1.03 10.76 -0.68
C MET A 154 -0.12 9.90 -1.57
N GLY A 155 0.39 8.81 -1.00
CA GLY A 155 0.95 7.72 -1.77
C GLY A 155 -0.15 6.88 -2.40
N VAL A 156 -0.61 7.23 -3.60
CA VAL A 156 -1.60 6.43 -4.35
C VAL A 156 -0.97 5.12 -4.81
N ARG A 157 -1.50 3.98 -4.35
CA ARG A 157 -0.97 2.65 -4.71
C ARG A 157 -1.51 2.14 -6.02
N GLU A 158 -2.78 2.39 -6.27
CA GLU A 158 -3.51 1.81 -7.38
C GLU A 158 -4.49 2.81 -7.97
N SER A 159 -4.53 2.86 -9.31
CA SER A 159 -5.47 3.66 -10.06
C SER A 159 -5.78 2.95 -11.38
N ARG A 160 -5.76 3.67 -12.51
CA ARG A 160 -5.97 3.11 -13.83
C ARG A 160 -4.72 2.37 -14.30
N ARG A 161 -4.90 1.14 -14.78
CA ARG A 161 -3.90 0.37 -15.53
C ARG A 161 -4.24 0.43 -17.01
N LEU A 162 -3.35 1.00 -17.81
CA LEU A 162 -3.51 1.05 -19.26
C LEU A 162 -3.16 -0.33 -19.86
N VAL A 163 -3.60 -0.61 -21.08
CA VAL A 163 -3.46 -1.94 -21.71
C VAL A 163 -2.48 -1.84 -22.86
N GLY A 164 -1.39 -2.62 -22.77
CA GLY A 164 -0.43 -2.84 -23.84
C GLY A 164 -0.60 -4.22 -24.46
N ASP A 165 0.33 -4.59 -25.33
CA ASP A 165 0.28 -5.89 -26.03
C ASP A 165 0.54 -7.08 -25.09
N TYR A 166 0.99 -6.80 -23.85
CA TYR A 166 1.10 -7.78 -22.80
C TYR A 166 0.56 -7.20 -21.50
N ILE A 167 -0.16 -8.03 -20.75
CA ILE A 167 -0.58 -7.75 -19.39
C ILE A 167 0.24 -8.68 -18.51
N MET A 168 1.09 -8.14 -17.65
CA MET A 168 1.77 -8.96 -16.65
C MET A 168 0.75 -9.55 -15.67
N THR A 169 0.92 -10.80 -15.27
CA THR A 169 0.06 -11.51 -14.33
C THR A 169 0.88 -12.19 -13.24
N GLN A 170 0.22 -12.81 -12.27
CA GLN A 170 0.87 -13.61 -11.23
C GLN A 170 1.81 -14.68 -11.81
N ARG A 171 1.47 -15.20 -13.00
CA ARG A 171 2.28 -16.19 -13.70
C ARG A 171 3.71 -15.73 -13.96
N ASP A 172 3.92 -14.45 -14.24
CA ASP A 172 5.27 -13.88 -14.43
C ASP A 172 6.13 -13.99 -13.15
N PHE A 173 5.49 -13.96 -11.98
CA PHE A 173 6.13 -14.17 -10.69
C PHE A 173 6.30 -15.66 -10.39
N ASP A 174 5.28 -16.48 -10.62
CA ASP A 174 5.31 -17.92 -10.38
C ASP A 174 6.38 -18.63 -11.21
N GLU A 175 6.42 -18.37 -12.51
CA GLU A 175 7.33 -19.04 -13.46
C GLU A 175 8.65 -18.29 -13.67
N GLN A 176 8.84 -17.13 -13.03
CA GLN A 176 10.02 -16.27 -13.18
C GLN A 176 10.35 -16.01 -14.66
N ILE A 177 9.33 -15.64 -15.44
CA ILE A 177 9.43 -15.53 -16.89
C ILE A 177 10.48 -14.47 -17.28
N VAL A 178 11.42 -14.85 -18.13
CA VAL A 178 12.37 -13.93 -18.75
C VAL A 178 11.86 -13.56 -20.14
N HIS A 179 11.50 -12.31 -20.33
CA HIS A 179 10.99 -11.84 -21.61
C HIS A 179 12.14 -11.36 -22.52
N ARG A 180 12.03 -11.63 -23.83
CA ARG A 180 13.00 -11.15 -24.84
C ARG A 180 13.16 -9.62 -24.86
N ASP A 181 12.11 -8.91 -24.47
CA ASP A 181 11.99 -7.45 -24.47
C ASP A 181 11.98 -6.90 -23.04
N THR A 182 12.68 -7.55 -22.10
CA THR A 182 12.79 -7.08 -20.71
C THR A 182 13.52 -5.73 -20.64
N VAL A 183 12.91 -4.74 -19.98
CA VAL A 183 13.48 -3.39 -19.82
C VAL A 183 13.60 -2.94 -18.36
N ALA A 184 12.94 -3.63 -17.44
CA ALA A 184 13.04 -3.37 -16.01
C ALA A 184 12.88 -4.67 -15.22
N PHE A 185 13.19 -4.62 -13.92
CA PHE A 185 13.02 -5.73 -12.99
C PHE A 185 12.44 -5.24 -11.66
N THR A 186 11.77 -6.13 -10.93
CA THR A 186 11.41 -5.95 -9.52
C THR A 186 11.92 -7.12 -8.68
N ASP A 187 12.37 -6.83 -7.46
CA ASP A 187 12.79 -7.81 -6.44
C ASP A 187 11.88 -7.79 -5.18
N TRP A 188 10.81 -6.98 -5.20
CA TRP A 188 9.93 -6.76 -4.05
C TRP A 188 8.93 -7.90 -3.82
N GLY A 189 8.62 -8.69 -4.86
CA GLY A 189 7.55 -9.68 -4.87
C GLY A 189 6.15 -9.05 -4.93
N ILE A 190 5.10 -9.88 -4.93
CA ILE A 190 3.71 -9.41 -4.96
C ILE A 190 3.33 -8.87 -3.59
N ASP A 191 2.88 -7.61 -3.55
CA ASP A 191 2.49 -6.85 -2.36
C ASP A 191 1.07 -6.27 -2.56
N VAL A 192 0.04 -7.08 -2.27
CA VAL A 192 -1.38 -6.75 -2.45
C VAL A 192 -2.03 -6.44 -1.11
N HIS A 193 -2.54 -5.23 -0.96
CA HIS A 193 -3.09 -4.73 0.29
C HIS A 193 -4.59 -4.97 0.37
N HIS A 194 -5.07 -5.22 1.56
CA HIS A 194 -6.47 -5.40 1.81
C HIS A 194 -7.22 -4.07 1.56
N PRO A 195 -8.30 -4.05 0.78
CA PRO A 195 -9.00 -2.79 0.44
C PRO A 195 -9.55 -2.01 1.65
N GLU A 196 -9.84 -2.68 2.77
CA GLU A 196 -10.28 -2.03 4.01
C GLU A 196 -9.14 -1.34 4.79
N GLY A 197 -7.88 -1.53 4.39
CA GLY A 197 -6.71 -0.84 4.91
C GLY A 197 -6.52 -1.02 6.41
N PHE A 198 -6.20 0.08 7.10
CA PHE A 198 -5.95 0.15 8.54
C PHE A 198 -7.04 -0.55 9.37
N TRP A 199 -8.29 -0.48 8.92
CA TRP A 199 -9.43 -1.04 9.64
C TRP A 199 -9.65 -2.53 9.44
N VAL A 200 -8.81 -3.25 8.68
CA VAL A 200 -9.01 -4.69 8.49
C VAL A 200 -8.67 -5.48 9.76
N ARG A 201 -9.45 -6.53 10.03
CA ARG A 201 -9.19 -7.58 10.99
C ARG A 201 -8.46 -8.73 10.28
N GLY A 202 -7.37 -9.18 10.87
CA GLY A 202 -6.53 -10.24 10.31
C GLY A 202 -5.44 -9.68 9.39
N ASN A 203 -5.19 -10.35 8.27
CA ASN A 203 -4.13 -9.96 7.35
C ASN A 203 -4.49 -8.70 6.57
N ASP A 204 -3.61 -7.70 6.60
CA ASP A 204 -3.74 -6.45 5.87
C ASP A 204 -2.99 -6.43 4.54
N CYS A 205 -2.05 -7.34 4.32
CA CYS A 205 -1.40 -7.53 3.03
C CYS A 205 -1.14 -9.01 2.71
N ILE A 206 -1.06 -9.30 1.41
CA ILE A 206 -0.46 -10.49 0.81
C ILE A 206 0.93 -10.06 0.35
N HIS A 207 1.98 -10.63 0.94
CA HIS A 207 3.36 -10.28 0.59
C HIS A 207 4.21 -11.54 0.36
N VAL A 208 4.36 -11.93 -0.92
CA VAL A 208 4.99 -13.20 -1.34
C VAL A 208 6.04 -13.00 -2.45
N TYR A 209 6.86 -14.03 -2.72
CA TYR A 209 7.98 -14.03 -3.68
C TYR A 209 9.14 -13.06 -3.35
N GLN A 210 9.29 -12.64 -2.09
CA GLN A 210 10.29 -11.65 -1.69
C GLN A 210 11.71 -12.08 -2.10
N GLY A 211 12.46 -11.17 -2.74
CA GLY A 211 13.84 -11.40 -3.18
C GLY A 211 13.98 -12.08 -4.55
N ASN A 212 12.90 -12.64 -5.10
CA ASN A 212 12.90 -13.19 -6.45
C ASN A 212 12.80 -12.06 -7.48
N ARG A 213 13.61 -12.14 -8.54
CA ARG A 213 13.67 -11.12 -9.58
C ARG A 213 12.65 -11.41 -10.68
N THR A 214 11.64 -10.57 -10.82
CA THR A 214 10.66 -10.67 -11.91
C THR A 214 10.96 -9.63 -13.00
N CYS A 215 10.95 -10.08 -14.26
CA CYS A 215 11.21 -9.26 -15.44
C CYS A 215 9.97 -8.44 -15.83
N ILE A 216 10.15 -7.20 -16.24
CA ILE A 216 9.09 -6.32 -16.74
C ILE A 216 9.36 -6.06 -18.25
N PRO A 217 8.51 -6.58 -19.15
CA PRO A 217 8.72 -6.44 -20.59
C PRO A 217 8.25 -5.08 -21.13
N TYR A 218 8.95 -4.58 -22.15
CA TYR A 218 8.70 -3.31 -22.82
C TYR A 218 7.28 -3.16 -23.33
N ARG A 219 6.70 -4.24 -23.87
CA ARG A 219 5.32 -4.28 -24.36
C ARG A 219 4.22 -4.06 -23.32
N THR A 220 4.59 -3.89 -22.05
CA THR A 220 3.67 -3.44 -20.99
C THR A 220 3.63 -1.92 -20.85
N LEU A 221 4.54 -1.20 -21.53
CA LEU A 221 4.80 0.23 -21.36
C LEU A 221 4.23 1.09 -22.50
N TYR A 222 3.47 0.53 -23.43
CA TYR A 222 2.80 1.31 -24.49
C TYR A 222 1.37 0.86 -24.71
N SER A 223 0.53 1.75 -25.24
CA SER A 223 -0.86 1.48 -25.53
C SER A 223 -1.04 0.58 -26.75
N THR A 224 -1.91 -0.42 -26.66
CA THR A 224 -2.25 -1.32 -27.79
C THR A 224 -3.13 -0.64 -28.85
N ASN A 225 -3.77 0.50 -28.54
CA ASN A 225 -4.78 1.11 -29.41
C ASN A 225 -4.66 2.63 -29.61
N ILE A 226 -3.70 3.29 -28.97
CA ILE A 226 -3.39 4.70 -29.20
C ILE A 226 -1.94 4.80 -29.66
N VAL A 227 -1.76 5.18 -30.92
CA VAL A 227 -0.43 5.34 -31.52
C VAL A 227 0.35 6.43 -30.76
N ASN A 228 1.63 6.17 -30.52
CA ASN A 228 2.55 7.10 -29.86
C ASN A 228 2.14 7.45 -28.41
N LEU A 229 1.49 6.52 -27.70
CA LEU A 229 1.20 6.65 -26.27
C LEU A 229 1.97 5.61 -25.44
N PHE A 230 2.94 6.10 -24.69
CA PHE A 230 3.65 5.33 -23.66
C PHE A 230 3.01 5.51 -22.27
N MET A 231 3.24 4.53 -21.42
CA MET A 231 2.77 4.49 -20.05
C MET A 231 3.81 3.81 -19.16
N ALA A 232 4.27 4.53 -18.14
CA ALA A 232 5.26 4.03 -17.20
C ALA A 232 4.77 4.22 -15.77
N GLY A 233 5.22 3.34 -14.89
CA GLY A 233 4.89 3.39 -13.48
C GLY A 233 3.62 2.62 -13.11
N ARG A 234 2.86 3.12 -12.15
CA ARG A 234 1.68 2.41 -11.60
C ARG A 234 0.54 2.19 -12.60
N CYS A 235 0.61 2.84 -13.77
CA CYS A 235 -0.37 2.71 -14.84
C CYS A 235 0.04 1.74 -15.97
N HIS A 236 1.22 1.11 -15.90
CA HIS A 236 1.64 0.11 -16.89
C HIS A 236 0.68 -1.10 -16.95
N SER A 237 0.80 -1.88 -18.01
CA SER A 237 -0.07 -3.00 -18.33
C SER A 237 0.21 -4.22 -17.44
N ALA A 238 -0.61 -4.38 -16.40
CA ALA A 238 -0.55 -5.49 -15.45
C ALA A 238 -1.95 -5.82 -14.90
N SER A 239 -2.13 -7.04 -14.38
CA SER A 239 -3.24 -7.40 -13.52
C SER A 239 -3.13 -6.68 -12.16
N HIS A 240 -4.21 -6.65 -11.38
CA HIS A 240 -4.19 -6.16 -10.00
C HIS A 240 -3.10 -6.84 -9.16
N VAL A 241 -2.95 -8.16 -9.32
CA VAL A 241 -2.01 -8.98 -8.55
C VAL A 241 -0.56 -8.65 -8.95
N ALA A 242 -0.22 -8.72 -10.23
CA ALA A 242 1.13 -8.45 -10.72
C ALA A 242 1.56 -7.00 -10.45
N MET A 243 0.64 -6.06 -10.60
CA MET A 243 0.88 -4.65 -10.28
C MET A 243 1.37 -4.48 -8.83
N GLY A 244 0.93 -5.33 -7.89
CA GLY A 244 1.38 -5.31 -6.50
C GLY A 244 2.91 -5.32 -6.35
N GLY A 245 3.62 -6.06 -7.23
CA GLY A 245 5.09 -6.13 -7.19
C GLY A 245 5.83 -5.17 -8.11
N THR A 246 5.20 -4.69 -9.18
CA THR A 246 5.82 -3.77 -10.14
C THR A 246 5.54 -2.30 -9.84
N ARG A 247 4.59 -1.98 -8.94
CA ARG A 247 4.22 -0.58 -8.58
C ARG A 247 5.20 0.13 -7.63
N VAL A 248 6.19 -0.57 -7.07
CA VAL A 248 7.12 0.02 -6.10
C VAL A 248 8.12 0.95 -6.78
N MET A 249 8.76 1.84 -6.01
CA MET A 249 9.38 3.04 -6.60
C MET A 249 10.54 2.72 -7.54
N ARG A 250 11.35 1.71 -7.21
CA ARG A 250 12.50 1.32 -8.04
C ARG A 250 12.06 0.82 -9.43
N PRO A 251 11.18 -0.20 -9.57
CA PRO A 251 10.63 -0.58 -10.87
C PRO A 251 9.96 0.57 -11.62
N VAL A 252 9.21 1.42 -10.92
CA VAL A 252 8.55 2.59 -11.53
C VAL A 252 9.56 3.54 -12.17
N CYS A 253 10.67 3.84 -11.49
CA CYS A 253 11.75 4.66 -12.06
C CYS A 253 12.38 3.98 -13.29
N MET A 254 12.63 2.67 -13.24
CA MET A 254 13.21 1.93 -14.36
C MET A 254 12.28 1.88 -15.58
N MET A 255 10.97 1.66 -15.36
CA MET A 255 9.97 1.75 -16.42
C MET A 255 9.93 3.15 -17.04
N GLY A 256 10.05 4.20 -16.21
CA GLY A 256 10.11 5.59 -16.67
C GLY A 256 11.31 5.86 -17.55
N GLN A 257 12.50 5.38 -17.16
CA GLN A 257 13.70 5.47 -17.98
C GLN A 257 13.54 4.75 -19.32
N ALA A 258 13.00 3.53 -19.31
CA ALA A 258 12.80 2.74 -20.52
C ALA A 258 11.83 3.43 -21.49
N ALA A 259 10.67 3.88 -21.00
CA ALA A 259 9.69 4.59 -21.81
C ALA A 259 10.19 5.95 -22.30
N GLY A 260 10.98 6.68 -21.50
CA GLY A 260 11.54 7.97 -21.89
C GLY A 260 12.70 7.89 -22.88
N THR A 261 13.31 6.72 -23.04
CA THR A 261 14.40 6.48 -24.01
C THR A 261 13.86 6.05 -25.38
N ALA A 262 12.63 5.53 -25.43
CA ALA A 262 12.00 4.96 -26.62
C ALA A 262 11.66 5.97 -27.72
#